data_AF-A0A536WYV4-F1
#
_entry.id   AF-A0A536WYV4-F1
#
_cell.length_a   1.000
_cell.length_b   1.000
_cell.length_c   1.000
_cell.angle_alpha   90.00
_cell.angle_beta   90.00
_cell.angle_gamma   90.00
#
_symmetry.space_group_name_H-M   'P 1'
#
loop_
_entity.id
_entity.type
_entity.pdbx_description
1 polymer ?
#
loop_
_entity_poly.entity_id
_entity_poly.type
_entity_poly.pdbx_seq_one_letter_code
_entity_poly.pdbx_strand_id
1 'polypeptide(L)'
;MFTRLTPTLAAVAVSIAALFAVASSTAFAQPASAPAASAAAATEAPAMAPAPLTATTTKETVDNPYGLSALWAQGDFVAKGTLIMLAIMSMGSWYILVTKLYESLKIAGEARAARKGFFKHASLGDAAKTLKPGSAFRFIAETGIDANDHHEGALTEHIDRNSWVTMSVQRSVEDVQSRLQDGLAF
;
A
#
# COMPACT_ATOMS: atom_id res chain seq x y z
N MET A 1 -25.85 -16.25 14.86
CA MET A 1 -25.97 -16.26 13.39
C MET A 1 -24.67 -15.68 12.85
N PHE A 2 -23.69 -16.55 12.60
CA PHE A 2 -22.32 -16.20 12.24
C PHE A 2 -22.18 -16.07 10.72
N THR A 3 -21.67 -14.92 10.27
CA THR A 3 -21.35 -14.63 8.87
C THR A 3 -20.18 -15.49 8.41
N ARG A 4 -20.36 -16.25 7.32
CA ARG A 4 -19.31 -17.03 6.66
C ARG A 4 -18.48 -16.10 5.77
N LEU A 5 -17.22 -15.88 6.14
CA LEU A 5 -16.19 -15.27 5.30
C LEU A 5 -15.51 -16.39 4.49
N THR A 6 -15.58 -16.29 3.17
CA THR A 6 -14.93 -17.20 2.21
C THR A 6 -13.42 -16.90 2.10
N PRO A 7 -12.57 -17.93 1.89
CA PRO A 7 -11.12 -17.78 1.87
C PRO A 7 -10.58 -17.67 0.42
N THR A 8 -10.18 -16.48 -0.01
CA THR A 8 -9.42 -16.30 -1.26
C THR A 8 -8.09 -15.55 -1.06
N LEU A 9 -7.65 -15.38 0.18
CA LEU A 9 -6.38 -14.74 0.54
C LEU A 9 -5.23 -15.74 0.84
N ALA A 10 -5.43 -17.03 0.60
CA ALA A 10 -4.46 -18.08 0.96
C ALA A 10 -3.56 -18.56 -0.21
N ALA A 11 -3.65 -17.97 -1.40
CA ALA A 11 -2.93 -18.49 -2.58
C ALA A 11 -1.65 -17.72 -2.95
N VAL A 12 -1.36 -16.55 -2.36
CA VAL A 12 -0.13 -15.79 -2.68
C VAL A 12 0.97 -15.96 -1.62
N ALA A 13 0.63 -16.47 -0.42
CA ALA A 13 1.60 -16.67 0.66
C ALA A 13 2.40 -17.98 0.57
N VAL A 14 2.04 -18.91 -0.32
CA VAL A 14 2.69 -20.24 -0.39
C VAL A 14 3.86 -20.30 -1.38
N SER A 15 3.98 -19.34 -2.31
CA SER A 15 5.03 -19.39 -3.35
C SER A 15 6.38 -18.76 -2.94
N ILE A 16 6.48 -18.06 -1.80
CA ILE A 16 7.75 -17.47 -1.32
C ILE A 16 8.45 -18.35 -0.26
N ALA A 17 7.75 -19.30 0.36
CA ALA A 17 8.33 -20.17 1.38
C ALA A 17 9.10 -21.39 0.83
N ALA A 18 8.95 -21.73 -0.46
CA ALA A 18 9.51 -22.97 -1.02
C ALA A 18 10.94 -22.85 -1.59
N LEU A 19 11.52 -21.65 -1.72
CA LEU A 19 12.88 -21.47 -2.25
C LEU A 19 13.98 -21.29 -1.19
N PHE A 20 13.63 -21.14 0.09
CA PHE A 20 14.62 -20.96 1.18
C PHE A 20 14.90 -22.22 2.02
N ALA A 21 14.22 -23.34 1.76
CA ALA A 21 14.34 -24.55 2.57
C ALA A 21 15.34 -25.61 2.04
N VAL A 22 15.97 -25.40 0.88
CA VAL A 22 16.93 -26.36 0.28
C VAL A 22 18.30 -25.70 0.09
N ALA A 23 18.95 -25.31 1.19
CA ALA A 23 20.38 -24.96 1.16
C ALA A 23 21.14 -25.23 2.46
N SER A 24 20.49 -25.69 3.53
CA SER A 24 21.13 -25.79 4.85
C SER A 24 21.25 -27.26 5.31
N SER A 25 21.95 -28.07 4.52
CA SER A 25 22.35 -29.42 4.94
C SER A 25 23.80 -29.42 5.42
N THR A 26 23.94 -29.61 6.73
CA THR A 26 25.02 -30.33 7.44
C THR A 26 26.46 -29.83 7.29
N ALA A 27 26.87 -28.93 8.19
CA ALA A 27 28.26 -28.85 8.64
C ALA A 27 28.35 -29.42 10.07
N PHE A 28 29.13 -30.49 10.23
CA PHE A 28 29.40 -31.17 11.50
C PHE A 28 30.07 -30.23 12.50
N ALA A 29 29.51 -30.14 13.71
CA ALA A 29 30.16 -29.51 14.85
C ALA A 29 31.29 -30.39 15.39
N GLN A 30 32.54 -29.91 15.34
CA GLN A 30 33.65 -30.44 16.15
C GLN A 30 33.68 -29.73 17.51
N PRO A 31 33.88 -30.45 18.64
CA PRO A 31 34.08 -29.83 19.94
C PRO A 31 35.56 -29.46 20.11
N ALA A 32 35.86 -28.16 20.22
CA ALA A 32 37.17 -27.68 20.64
C ALA A 32 37.09 -27.23 22.11
N SER A 33 37.80 -27.96 22.95
CA SER A 33 38.02 -27.70 24.39
C SER A 33 38.82 -26.42 24.63
N ALA A 34 38.40 -25.59 25.59
CA ALA A 34 39.26 -24.65 26.35
C ALA A 34 38.46 -24.03 27.53
N PRO A 35 39.12 -23.63 28.63
CA PRO A 35 38.70 -23.99 29.98
C PRO A 35 37.83 -22.96 30.71
N ALA A 36 37.09 -23.48 31.69
CA ALA A 36 36.35 -22.72 32.69
C ALA A 36 37.28 -21.83 33.52
N ALA A 37 37.05 -20.52 33.48
CA ALA A 37 37.56 -19.58 34.46
C ALA A 37 36.48 -19.35 35.52
N SER A 38 36.81 -19.75 36.74
CA SER A 38 36.05 -19.61 37.98
C SER A 38 35.60 -18.17 38.23
N ALA A 39 34.29 -17.94 38.36
CA ALA A 39 33.74 -16.71 38.88
C ALA A 39 33.70 -16.80 40.41
N ALA A 40 34.67 -16.16 41.06
CA ALA A 40 34.66 -15.93 42.49
C ALA A 40 33.58 -14.89 42.83
N ALA A 41 32.64 -15.28 43.69
CA ALA A 41 31.66 -14.40 44.30
C ALA A 41 32.37 -13.34 45.16
N ALA A 42 32.07 -12.07 44.89
CA ALA A 42 32.39 -10.96 45.77
C ALA A 42 31.10 -10.31 46.26
N THR A 43 31.01 -10.26 47.58
CA THR A 43 29.94 -9.85 48.48
C THR A 43 29.40 -8.44 48.18
N GLU A 44 28.08 -8.30 48.12
CA GLU A 44 27.37 -7.02 48.17
C GLU A 44 27.38 -6.44 49.59
N ALA A 45 27.67 -5.14 49.72
CA ALA A 45 27.33 -4.29 50.87
C ALA A 45 26.99 -2.87 50.38
N PRO A 46 26.14 -2.12 51.09
CA PRO A 46 25.08 -1.32 50.46
C PRO A 46 25.38 0.17 50.26
N ALA A 47 24.66 0.72 49.29
CA ALA A 47 24.13 2.08 49.19
C ALA A 47 25.10 3.28 49.19
N MET A 48 25.25 3.88 48.01
CA MET A 48 25.17 5.34 47.87
C MET A 48 24.52 5.65 46.51
N ALA A 49 23.32 6.23 46.55
CA ALA A 49 22.59 6.63 45.34
C ALA A 49 23.34 7.77 44.63
N PRO A 50 23.70 7.64 43.33
CA PRO A 50 24.12 8.79 42.56
C PRO A 50 22.89 9.51 42.00
N ALA A 51 22.93 10.83 42.07
CA ALA A 51 22.01 11.79 41.46
C ALA A 51 21.66 11.42 40.01
N PRO A 52 20.50 11.86 39.48
CA PRO A 52 20.07 11.50 38.13
C PRO A 52 21.10 12.05 37.13
N LEU A 53 21.94 11.14 36.62
CA LEU A 53 22.79 11.40 35.48
C LEU A 53 21.86 11.75 34.34
N THR A 54 21.92 13.00 33.91
CA THR A 54 21.34 13.46 32.66
C THR A 54 21.71 12.45 31.59
N ALA A 55 20.72 11.74 31.06
CA ALA A 55 20.92 10.83 29.95
C ALA A 55 21.35 11.66 28.73
N THR A 56 22.65 11.90 28.60
CA THR A 56 23.24 12.26 27.33
C THR A 56 23.03 11.05 26.43
N THR A 57 22.02 11.13 25.56
CA THR A 57 21.93 10.26 24.39
C THR A 57 23.16 10.53 23.54
N THR A 58 24.26 9.85 23.86
CA THR A 58 25.38 9.70 22.96
C THR A 58 24.84 8.89 21.78
N LYS A 59 24.70 9.54 20.63
CA LYS A 59 24.52 8.82 19.36
C LYS A 59 25.73 7.92 19.20
N GLU A 60 25.56 6.63 19.47
CA GLU A 60 26.50 5.60 19.07
C GLU A 60 26.49 5.57 17.54
N THR A 61 27.46 6.25 16.93
CA THR A 61 27.75 6.08 15.51
C THR A 61 28.41 4.73 15.35
N VAL A 62 27.60 3.70 15.12
CA VAL A 62 28.10 2.42 14.64
C VAL A 62 28.75 2.69 13.28
N ASP A 63 30.09 2.67 13.27
CA ASP A 63 30.87 2.79 12.03
C ASP A 63 30.63 1.51 11.22
N ASN A 64 29.67 1.59 10.31
CA ASN A 64 29.32 0.48 9.46
C ASN A 64 30.23 0.55 8.21
N PRO A 65 31.15 -0.40 8.01
CA PRO A 65 32.04 -0.42 6.85
C PRO A 65 31.30 -0.51 5.50
N TYR A 66 29.98 -0.75 5.52
CA TYR A 66 29.10 -0.80 4.34
C TYR A 66 28.05 0.32 4.31
N GLY A 67 28.22 1.40 5.09
CA GLY A 67 27.32 2.55 5.08
C GLY A 67 27.35 3.37 3.78
N LEU A 68 26.33 4.19 3.55
CA LEU A 68 26.25 5.09 2.39
C LEU A 68 27.44 6.06 2.31
N SER A 69 27.98 6.47 3.46
CA SER A 69 29.17 7.32 3.55
C SER A 69 30.43 6.61 3.04
N ALA A 70 30.65 5.36 3.44
CA ALA A 70 31.77 4.54 2.97
C ALA A 70 31.65 4.26 1.47
N LEU A 71 30.45 3.95 0.99
CA LEU A 71 30.19 3.70 -0.44
C LEU A 71 30.41 4.96 -1.30
N TRP A 72 30.13 6.16 -0.78
CA TRP A 72 30.41 7.39 -1.50
C TRP A 72 31.90 7.77 -1.47
N ALA A 73 32.59 7.55 -0.35
CA ALA A 73 34.01 7.86 -0.22
C ALA A 73 34.89 6.91 -1.04
N GLN A 74 34.54 5.62 -1.06
CA GLN A 74 35.37 4.55 -1.65
C GLN A 74 34.82 3.98 -2.97
N GLY A 75 33.60 4.36 -3.39
CA GLY A 75 32.95 3.83 -4.59
C GLY A 75 33.45 4.46 -5.90
N ASP A 76 33.54 3.62 -6.94
CA ASP A 76 33.94 4.00 -8.30
C ASP A 76 32.86 4.83 -9.01
N PHE A 77 33.16 5.38 -10.20
CA PHE A 77 32.21 6.16 -11.00
C PHE A 77 30.90 5.40 -11.28
N VAL A 78 31.01 4.10 -11.59
CA VAL A 78 29.84 3.23 -11.82
C VAL A 78 29.00 3.10 -10.55
N ALA A 79 29.62 2.90 -9.39
CA ALA A 79 28.92 2.77 -8.11
C ALA A 79 28.13 4.04 -7.76
N LYS A 80 28.75 5.21 -7.91
CA LYS A 80 28.09 6.51 -7.70
C LYS A 80 26.95 6.73 -8.70
N GLY A 81 27.12 6.34 -9.96
CA GLY A 81 26.09 6.41 -10.99
C GLY A 81 24.84 5.59 -10.63
N THR A 82 25.03 4.32 -10.23
CA THR A 82 23.92 3.47 -9.78
C THR A 82 23.25 4.02 -8.52
N LEU A 83 24.02 4.55 -7.56
CA LEU A 83 23.49 5.16 -6.34
C LEU A 83 22.57 6.35 -6.68
N ILE A 84 22.99 7.23 -7.60
CA ILE A 84 22.19 8.36 -8.07
C ILE A 84 20.92 7.86 -8.79
N MET A 85 21.03 6.84 -9.64
CA MET A 85 19.87 6.28 -10.34
C MET A 85 18.84 5.69 -9.38
N LEU A 86 19.29 4.95 -8.36
CA LEU A 86 18.43 4.44 -7.29
C LEU A 86 17.77 5.59 -6.50
N ALA A 87 18.52 6.64 -6.19
CA ALA A 87 17.99 7.80 -5.48
C ALA A 87 16.90 8.52 -6.30
N ILE A 88 17.11 8.72 -7.60
CA ILE A 88 16.12 9.35 -8.50
C ILE A 88 14.85 8.50 -8.59
N MET A 89 14.98 7.19 -8.83
CA MET A 89 13.85 6.26 -8.87
C MET A 89 13.08 6.23 -7.54
N SER A 90 13.80 6.28 -6.41
CA SER A 90 13.21 6.34 -5.08
C SER A 90 12.42 7.63 -4.84
N MET A 91 12.98 8.79 -5.19
CA MET A 91 12.27 10.07 -5.10
C MET A 91 11.04 10.10 -6.03
N GLY A 92 11.15 9.56 -7.24
CA GLY A 92 10.02 9.43 -8.17
C GLY A 92 8.88 8.61 -7.57
N SER A 93 9.21 7.47 -6.93
CA SER A 93 8.24 6.61 -6.26
C SER A 93 7.53 7.33 -5.10
N TRP A 94 8.29 8.06 -4.26
CA TRP A 94 7.72 8.86 -3.16
C TRP A 94 6.82 9.99 -3.65
N TYR A 95 7.21 10.67 -4.73
CA TYR A 95 6.41 11.73 -5.34
C TYR A 95 5.04 11.19 -5.81
N ILE A 96 5.03 10.06 -6.50
CA ILE A 96 3.79 9.43 -7.00
C ILE A 96 2.94 8.93 -5.83
N LEU A 97 3.55 8.34 -4.80
CA LEU A 97 2.83 7.87 -3.62
C LEU A 97 2.06 9.00 -2.96
N VAL A 98 2.70 10.16 -2.71
CA VAL A 98 2.04 11.30 -2.05
C VAL A 98 0.89 11.86 -2.90
N THR A 99 1.14 12.09 -4.19
CA THR A 99 0.14 12.68 -5.10
C THR A 99 -1.06 11.75 -5.29
N LYS A 100 -0.82 10.46 -5.54
CA LYS A 100 -1.88 9.46 -5.76
C LYS A 100 -2.63 9.09 -4.49
N LEU A 101 -1.96 9.06 -3.33
CA LEU A 101 -2.64 8.84 -2.06
C LEU A 101 -3.63 9.96 -1.78
N TYR A 102 -3.27 11.22 -2.04
CA TYR A 102 -4.18 12.34 -1.89
C TYR A 102 -5.41 12.23 -2.79
N GLU A 103 -5.22 11.90 -4.07
CA GLU A 103 -6.33 11.64 -5.01
C GLU A 103 -7.25 10.51 -4.54
N SER A 104 -6.66 9.39 -4.09
CA SER A 104 -7.41 8.23 -3.57
C SER A 104 -8.22 8.59 -2.32
N LEU A 105 -7.64 9.35 -1.39
CA LEU A 105 -8.34 9.82 -0.19
C LEU A 105 -9.49 10.75 -0.52
N LYS A 106 -9.33 11.65 -1.50
CA LYS A 106 -10.40 12.55 -1.97
C LYS A 106 -11.60 11.75 -2.48
N ILE A 107 -11.35 10.75 -3.34
CA ILE A 107 -12.41 9.92 -3.93
C ILE A 107 -13.06 9.02 -2.88
N ALA A 108 -12.29 8.49 -1.92
CA ALA A 108 -12.84 7.76 -0.79
C ALA A 108 -13.77 8.63 0.07
N GLY A 109 -13.47 9.93 0.20
CA GLY A 109 -14.37 10.91 0.83
C GLY A 109 -15.68 11.08 0.07
N GLU A 110 -15.60 11.26 -1.25
CA GLU A 110 -16.77 11.35 -2.14
C GLU A 110 -17.64 10.08 -2.08
N ALA A 111 -17.01 8.90 -2.03
CA ALA A 111 -17.69 7.61 -1.89
C ALA A 111 -18.53 7.52 -0.61
N ARG A 112 -17.96 7.95 0.53
CA ARG A 112 -18.66 7.97 1.82
C ARG A 112 -19.85 8.92 1.80
N ALA A 113 -19.70 10.10 1.19
CA ALA A 113 -20.78 11.07 1.05
C ALA A 113 -21.92 10.51 0.18
N ALA A 114 -21.60 9.95 -0.99
CA ALA A 114 -22.57 9.31 -1.87
C ALA A 114 -23.31 8.18 -1.15
N ARG A 115 -22.60 7.28 -0.46
CA ARG A 115 -23.23 6.14 0.25
C ARG A 115 -24.21 6.57 1.35
N LYS A 116 -23.97 7.72 2.00
CA LYS A 116 -24.83 8.24 3.07
C LYS A 116 -26.11 8.91 2.56
N GLY A 117 -26.03 9.59 1.41
CA GLY A 117 -27.10 10.45 0.90
C GLY A 117 -27.87 9.88 -0.30
N PHE A 118 -27.19 9.21 -1.23
CA PHE A 118 -27.72 8.89 -2.56
C PHE A 118 -29.05 8.12 -2.50
N PHE A 119 -29.14 7.08 -1.68
CA PHE A 119 -30.34 6.23 -1.59
C PHE A 119 -31.48 6.81 -0.75
N LYS A 120 -31.35 8.02 -0.20
CA LYS A 120 -32.38 8.65 0.64
C LYS A 120 -33.35 9.54 -0.14
N HIS A 121 -33.10 9.76 -1.42
CA HIS A 121 -33.92 10.61 -2.27
C HIS A 121 -34.99 9.80 -3.01
N ALA A 122 -36.11 10.46 -3.36
CA ALA A 122 -37.24 9.82 -4.03
C ALA A 122 -37.00 9.55 -5.53
N SER A 123 -36.00 10.19 -6.14
CA SER A 123 -35.67 10.03 -7.57
C SER A 123 -34.15 9.93 -7.77
N LEU A 124 -33.73 9.19 -8.79
CA LEU A 124 -32.32 9.07 -9.19
C LEU A 124 -31.75 10.41 -9.64
N GLY A 125 -32.54 11.22 -10.35
CA GLY A 125 -32.13 12.56 -10.80
C GLY A 125 -31.84 13.50 -9.63
N ASP A 126 -32.66 13.49 -8.58
CA ASP A 126 -32.40 14.31 -7.39
C ASP A 126 -31.25 13.76 -6.56
N ALA A 127 -31.11 12.44 -6.49
CA ALA A 127 -29.95 11.80 -5.87
C ALA A 127 -28.64 12.23 -6.56
N ALA A 128 -28.58 12.20 -7.90
CA ALA A 128 -27.41 12.60 -8.69
C ALA A 128 -27.00 14.07 -8.48
N LYS A 129 -27.97 14.98 -8.29
CA LYS A 129 -27.70 16.39 -7.98
C LYS A 129 -27.01 16.60 -6.63
N THR A 130 -27.21 15.69 -5.67
CA THR A 130 -26.54 15.78 -4.36
C THR A 130 -25.07 15.37 -4.40
N LEU A 131 -24.64 14.71 -5.49
CA LEU A 131 -23.25 14.33 -5.68
C LEU A 131 -22.45 15.52 -6.20
N LYS A 132 -21.18 15.58 -5.79
CA LYS A 132 -20.27 16.66 -6.17
C LYS A 132 -20.16 16.73 -7.70
N PRO A 133 -20.31 17.92 -8.32
CA PRO A 133 -20.06 18.11 -9.75
C PRO A 133 -18.67 17.61 -10.14
N GLY A 134 -18.58 16.84 -11.23
CA GLY A 134 -17.32 16.26 -11.71
C GLY A 134 -16.76 15.10 -10.87
N SER A 135 -17.50 14.57 -9.89
CA SER A 135 -17.11 13.35 -9.18
C SER A 135 -17.36 12.10 -10.02
N ALA A 136 -16.55 11.06 -9.80
CA ALA A 136 -16.73 9.76 -10.46
C ALA A 136 -18.10 9.14 -10.17
N PHE A 137 -18.61 9.29 -8.94
CA PHE A 137 -19.93 8.79 -8.56
C PHE A 137 -21.07 9.50 -9.32
N ARG A 138 -20.92 10.80 -9.59
CA ARG A 138 -21.90 11.56 -10.35
C ARG A 138 -21.91 11.13 -11.82
N PHE A 139 -20.73 10.93 -12.41
CA PHE A 139 -20.59 10.41 -13.77
C PHE A 139 -21.27 9.05 -13.94
N ILE A 140 -21.06 8.12 -13.00
CA ILE A 140 -21.72 6.80 -13.02
C ILE A 140 -23.25 6.94 -12.88
N ALA A 141 -23.72 7.81 -11.98
CA ALA A 141 -25.15 8.04 -11.78
C ALA A 141 -25.83 8.67 -13.01
N GLU A 142 -25.20 9.69 -13.61
CA GLU A 142 -25.66 10.34 -14.83
C GLU A 142 -25.68 9.36 -16.00
N THR A 143 -24.63 8.53 -16.15
CA THR A 143 -24.59 7.49 -17.21
C THR A 143 -25.74 6.49 -17.06
N GLY A 144 -26.06 6.06 -15.84
CA GLY A 144 -27.20 5.18 -15.60
C GLY A 144 -28.56 5.82 -15.89
N ILE A 145 -28.72 7.12 -15.61
CA ILE A 145 -29.93 7.89 -15.93
C ILE A 145 -30.05 8.10 -17.44
N ASP A 146 -28.97 8.50 -18.11
CA ASP A 146 -28.95 8.70 -19.56
C ASP A 146 -29.22 7.38 -20.30
N ALA A 147 -28.65 6.27 -19.82
CA ALA A 147 -28.93 4.94 -20.35
C ALA A 147 -30.39 4.53 -20.13
N ASN A 148 -31.01 4.89 -19.00
CA ASN A 148 -32.41 4.64 -18.69
C ASN A 148 -33.36 5.41 -19.63
N ASP A 149 -32.97 6.62 -20.04
CA ASP A 149 -33.79 7.56 -20.82
C ASP A 149 -33.60 7.42 -22.35
N HIS A 150 -32.41 7.08 -22.85
CA HIS A 150 -32.09 7.02 -24.29
C HIS A 150 -32.12 5.60 -24.90
N HIS A 151 -33.18 4.84 -24.65
CA HIS A 151 -33.43 3.55 -25.33
C HIS A 151 -33.93 3.73 -26.78
N GLU A 152 -33.27 4.58 -27.58
CA GLU A 152 -33.74 4.92 -28.92
C GLU A 152 -32.62 4.76 -29.96
N GLY A 153 -32.64 3.62 -30.66
CA GLY A 153 -31.84 3.38 -31.85
C GLY A 153 -32.03 1.96 -32.37
N ALA A 154 -32.26 1.80 -33.68
CA ALA A 154 -32.70 0.59 -34.39
C ALA A 154 -31.83 -0.71 -34.25
N LEU A 155 -30.85 -0.74 -33.34
CA LEU A 155 -30.06 -1.91 -32.95
C LEU A 155 -30.26 -2.32 -31.46
N THR A 156 -31.06 -1.56 -30.70
CA THR A 156 -31.42 -1.84 -29.30
C THR A 156 -32.71 -2.64 -29.14
N GLU A 157 -33.40 -2.98 -30.24
CA GLU A 157 -34.64 -3.75 -30.24
C GLU A 157 -34.48 -5.20 -29.72
N HIS A 158 -33.23 -5.67 -29.57
CA HIS A 158 -32.90 -7.03 -29.11
C HIS A 158 -32.28 -7.10 -27.70
N ILE A 159 -32.00 -5.98 -27.04
CA ILE A 159 -31.38 -5.97 -25.70
C ILE A 159 -32.36 -5.36 -24.71
N ASP A 160 -32.70 -6.14 -23.68
CA ASP A 160 -33.55 -5.68 -22.60
C ASP A 160 -32.98 -4.43 -21.92
N ARG A 161 -33.87 -3.51 -21.56
CA ARG A 161 -33.57 -2.24 -20.92
C ARG A 161 -32.65 -2.38 -19.70
N ASN A 162 -32.89 -3.41 -18.89
CA ASN A 162 -32.10 -3.67 -17.69
C ASN A 162 -30.66 -4.08 -18.04
N SER A 163 -30.50 -4.89 -19.09
CA SER A 163 -29.19 -5.32 -19.58
C SER A 163 -28.39 -4.14 -20.12
N TRP A 164 -29.03 -3.25 -20.88
CA TRP A 164 -28.41 -2.02 -21.37
C TRP A 164 -27.93 -1.12 -20.24
N VAL A 165 -28.79 -0.82 -19.27
CA VAL A 165 -28.45 0.01 -18.11
C VAL A 165 -27.30 -0.63 -17.31
N THR A 166 -27.37 -1.94 -17.04
CA THR A 166 -26.31 -2.64 -16.29
C THR A 166 -24.96 -2.57 -17.01
N MET A 167 -24.94 -2.80 -18.33
CA MET A 167 -23.71 -2.75 -19.13
C MET A 167 -23.14 -1.33 -19.21
N SER A 168 -24.01 -0.31 -19.33
CA SER A 168 -23.60 1.09 -19.33
C SER A 168 -22.96 1.52 -18.00
N VAL A 169 -23.57 1.11 -16.87
CA VAL A 169 -23.04 1.38 -15.54
C VAL A 169 -21.71 0.66 -15.35
N GLN A 170 -21.62 -0.61 -15.75
CA GLN A 170 -20.37 -1.37 -15.65
C GLN A 170 -19.24 -0.71 -16.45
N ARG A 171 -19.48 -0.31 -17.71
CA ARG A 171 -18.49 0.42 -18.51
C ARG A 171 -18.09 1.73 -17.85
N SER A 172 -19.05 2.49 -17.30
CA SER A 172 -18.73 3.75 -16.60
C SER A 172 -17.83 3.53 -15.37
N VAL A 173 -17.98 2.40 -14.67
CA VAL A 173 -17.12 2.03 -13.54
C VAL A 173 -15.73 1.62 -14.04
N GLU A 174 -15.64 0.87 -15.13
CA GLU A 174 -14.37 0.48 -15.77
C GLU A 174 -13.60 1.72 -16.26
N ASP A 175 -14.29 2.69 -16.87
CA ASP A 175 -13.69 3.96 -17.30
C ASP A 175 -13.12 4.75 -16.12
N VAL A 176 -13.87 4.84 -15.01
CA VAL A 176 -13.39 5.45 -13.77
C VAL A 176 -12.18 4.71 -13.22
N GLN A 177 -12.20 3.37 -13.24
CA GLN A 177 -11.10 2.55 -12.75
C GLN A 177 -9.83 2.75 -13.60
N SER A 178 -9.96 2.80 -14.93
CA SER A 178 -8.86 3.12 -15.84
C SER A 178 -8.23 4.46 -15.47
N ARG A 179 -9.05 5.51 -15.34
CA ARG A 179 -8.59 6.87 -15.01
C ARG A 179 -7.91 6.98 -13.64
N LEU A 180 -8.19 6.08 -12.72
CA LEU A 180 -7.51 6.04 -11.41
C LEU A 180 -6.16 5.34 -11.48
N GLN A 181 -6.03 4.37 -12.37
CA GLN A 181 -4.77 3.68 -12.61
C GLN A 181 -3.84 4.48 -13.54
N ASP A 182 -4.41 5.39 -14.33
CA ASP A 182 -3.65 6.32 -15.17
C ASP A 182 -2.67 7.15 -14.34
N GLY A 183 -1.41 7.18 -14.75
CA GLY A 183 -0.33 7.91 -14.08
C GLY A 183 0.28 7.21 -12.86
N LEU A 184 0.01 5.92 -12.63
CA LEU A 184 0.75 5.10 -11.65
C LEU A 184 2.08 4.56 -12.18
N ALA A 185 2.22 4.43 -13.51
CA ALA A 185 3.43 3.94 -14.15
C ALA A 185 4.36 5.10 -14.55
N PHE A 186 5.66 4.91 -14.31
CA PHE A 186 6.76 5.80 -14.65
C PHE A 186 7.89 4.98 -15.28
#